data_AF-A0A917LQ11-F1
#
_entry.id   AF-A0A917LQ11-F1
#
_cell.length_a   1.000
_cell.length_b   1.000
_cell.length_c   1.000
_cell.angle_alpha   90.00
_cell.angle_beta   90.00
_cell.angle_gamma   90.00
#
_symmetry.space_group_name_H-M   'P 1'
#
loop_
_entity.id
_entity.type
_entity.pdbx_description
1 polymer ?
#
loop_
_entity_poly.entity_id
_entity_poly.type
_entity_poly.pdbx_seq_one_letter_code
_entity_poly.pdbx_strand_id
1 'polypeptide(L)'
;MRKTLSAAAVLGLGAGALSMTPAFAAEHAELSVLHGVPDTVVDVYVNGELTLDDFAPGTLAGPLELPAGSYDLAITAPDAADASAPIIGPVTAQLETGMNYTAVAHLDAAGSPTAALFTNDMSEIEAGKSHLTVRHVAAAPAVDVLAGGQPIIQGLENPNEETLPVDAGTVSASVAAAGTTDPVIGPADLNLAEGTHNIVYAWGSLETGNLQLAVQTLEGMEQAPGAVPGGQSGLAAQEQSTLLSTGLAAGGALGLIGVAIAAQRTISSRRQFAQDRQR
;
A
#
# COMPACT_ATOMS: atom_id res chain seq x y z
N MET A 1 41.49 69.58 -7.33
CA MET A 1 41.58 69.38 -8.79
C MET A 1 40.74 68.17 -9.17
N ARG A 2 39.75 68.35 -10.06
CA ARG A 2 39.08 67.35 -10.94
C ARG A 2 38.38 66.15 -10.26
N LYS A 3 37.17 65.68 -10.60
CA LYS A 3 36.10 66.01 -11.56
C LYS A 3 34.87 65.18 -11.10
N THR A 4 33.68 65.73 -11.30
CA THR A 4 32.35 65.10 -11.20
C THR A 4 32.17 63.90 -12.14
N LEU A 5 31.26 62.95 -11.80
CA LEU A 5 30.41 62.08 -12.66
C LEU A 5 29.57 61.19 -11.69
N SER A 6 28.29 61.45 -11.43
CA SER A 6 27.06 61.17 -12.22
C SER A 6 26.59 59.70 -12.24
N ALA A 7 25.38 59.51 -11.69
CA ALA A 7 24.24 58.78 -12.25
C ALA A 7 24.10 57.24 -12.11
N ALA A 8 23.01 56.90 -11.40
CA ALA A 8 21.96 55.96 -11.76
C ALA A 8 22.29 54.47 -11.96
N ALA A 9 21.86 53.65 -11.00
CA ALA A 9 21.50 52.26 -11.23
C ALA A 9 20.06 52.03 -10.73
N VAL A 10 19.21 51.64 -11.67
CA VAL A 10 17.78 51.35 -11.55
C VAL A 10 17.57 50.18 -10.60
N LEU A 11 16.76 50.38 -9.54
CA LEU A 11 16.22 49.28 -8.73
C LEU A 11 15.13 48.58 -9.54
N GLY A 12 15.53 47.56 -10.31
CA GLY A 12 14.62 46.61 -10.93
C GLY A 12 14.02 45.70 -9.87
N LEU A 13 12.71 45.80 -9.65
CA LEU A 13 11.89 44.81 -8.96
C LEU A 13 11.95 43.48 -9.72
N GLY A 14 12.91 42.63 -9.36
CA GLY A 14 12.95 41.25 -9.79
C GLY A 14 11.88 40.46 -9.06
N ALA A 15 10.80 40.12 -9.76
CA ALA A 15 9.79 39.18 -9.29
C ALA A 15 10.48 37.85 -8.94
N GLY A 16 10.38 37.45 -7.67
CA GLY A 16 10.80 36.13 -7.22
C GLY A 16 9.96 35.06 -7.91
N ALA A 17 10.50 34.46 -8.96
CA ALA A 17 10.04 33.16 -9.41
C ALA A 17 10.50 32.16 -8.37
N LEU A 18 9.62 31.86 -7.40
CA LEU A 18 9.73 30.64 -6.62
C LEU A 18 9.58 29.49 -7.61
N SER A 19 10.70 28.91 -8.01
CA SER A 19 10.76 27.62 -8.68
C SER A 19 10.12 26.60 -7.74
N MET A 20 8.82 26.38 -7.87
CA MET A 20 8.18 25.19 -7.32
C MET A 20 8.72 24.02 -8.12
N THR A 21 9.86 23.48 -7.70
CA THR A 21 10.24 22.12 -8.11
C THR A 21 9.11 21.22 -7.62
N PRO A 22 8.45 20.46 -8.49
CA PRO A 22 7.54 19.44 -8.00
C PRO A 22 8.34 18.56 -7.03
N ALA A 23 7.88 18.44 -5.80
CA ALA A 23 8.30 17.34 -4.96
C ALA A 23 7.82 16.09 -5.71
N PHE A 24 8.74 15.39 -6.37
CA PHE A 24 8.49 14.01 -6.73
C PHE A 24 8.20 13.33 -5.39
N ALA A 25 6.94 12.96 -5.16
CA ALA A 25 6.64 11.97 -4.14
C ALA A 25 7.50 10.77 -4.55
N ALA A 26 8.57 10.52 -3.80
CA ALA A 26 9.37 9.35 -4.06
C ALA A 26 8.40 8.17 -3.94
N GLU A 27 8.31 7.42 -5.02
CA GLU A 27 7.48 6.24 -5.08
C GLU A 27 8.20 5.17 -4.26
N HIS A 28 7.74 4.98 -3.03
CA HIS A 28 8.36 4.09 -2.06
C HIS A 28 7.75 2.68 -2.13
N ALA A 29 8.56 1.69 -1.76
CA ALA A 29 8.17 0.35 -1.40
C ALA A 29 8.43 0.15 0.09
N GLU A 30 7.69 -0.77 0.70
CA GLU A 30 7.88 -1.13 2.11
C GLU A 30 8.62 -2.46 2.19
N LEU A 31 9.73 -2.51 2.93
CA LEU A 31 10.49 -3.74 3.15
C LEU A 31 10.56 -4.08 4.64
N SER A 32 9.99 -5.21 5.02
CA SER A 32 10.23 -5.84 6.32
C SER A 32 11.31 -6.92 6.20
N VAL A 33 12.02 -7.19 7.29
CA VAL A 33 13.06 -8.21 7.35
C VAL A 33 12.78 -9.14 8.53
N LEU A 34 12.75 -10.45 8.29
CA LEU A 34 12.62 -11.48 9.31
C LEU A 34 13.91 -12.29 9.41
N HIS A 35 14.40 -12.49 10.63
CA HIS A 35 15.49 -13.42 10.90
C HIS A 35 14.95 -14.77 11.36
N GLY A 36 15.01 -15.78 10.49
CA GLY A 36 14.58 -17.16 10.72
C GLY A 36 15.72 -18.20 10.71
N VAL A 37 16.97 -17.80 10.96
CA VAL A 37 18.12 -18.70 11.12
C VAL A 37 18.38 -18.88 12.61
N PRO A 38 18.19 -20.09 13.18
CA PRO A 38 18.35 -20.30 14.62
C PRO A 38 19.78 -20.09 15.13
N ASP A 39 19.87 -19.78 16.42
CA ASP A 39 21.10 -19.82 17.22
C ASP A 39 22.27 -18.97 16.66
N THR A 40 21.96 -18.02 15.78
CA THR A 40 22.92 -17.14 15.11
C THR A 40 22.39 -15.72 15.17
N VAL A 41 23.20 -14.77 15.62
CA VAL A 41 22.94 -13.33 15.46
C VAL A 41 23.60 -12.92 14.15
N VAL A 42 22.98 -12.03 13.38
CA VAL A 42 23.50 -11.63 12.06
C VAL A 42 23.43 -10.14 11.87
N ASP A 43 24.29 -9.63 11.00
CA ASP A 43 24.23 -8.25 10.54
C ASP A 43 23.65 -8.22 9.11
N VAL A 44 22.77 -7.25 8.84
CA VAL A 44 22.11 -7.08 7.54
C VAL A 44 22.63 -5.84 6.85
N TYR A 45 23.19 -6.04 5.66
CA TYR A 45 23.70 -5.01 4.79
C TYR A 45 22.78 -4.82 3.59
N VAL A 46 22.51 -3.55 3.26
CA VAL A 46 21.76 -3.13 2.09
C VAL A 46 22.67 -2.27 1.23
N ASN A 47 22.92 -2.68 -0.01
CA ASN A 47 23.87 -2.01 -0.92
C ASN A 47 25.27 -1.81 -0.32
N GLY A 48 25.69 -2.74 0.56
CA GLY A 48 26.97 -2.69 1.27
C GLY A 48 27.01 -1.77 2.50
N GLU A 49 25.90 -1.13 2.87
CA GLU A 49 25.77 -0.34 4.09
C GLU A 49 25.10 -1.17 5.21
N LEU A 50 25.69 -1.17 6.40
CA LEU A 50 25.14 -1.85 7.57
C LEU A 50 23.82 -1.18 7.97
N THR A 51 22.72 -1.93 7.87
CA THR A 51 21.36 -1.42 8.12
C THR A 51 20.78 -1.96 9.42
N LEU A 52 20.99 -3.25 9.70
CA LEU A 52 20.62 -3.87 10.98
C LEU A 52 21.86 -4.52 11.57
N ASP A 53 22.17 -4.15 12.80
CA ASP A 53 23.32 -4.62 13.59
C ASP A 53 22.80 -5.54 14.70
N ASP A 54 23.50 -6.64 14.96
CA ASP A 54 23.15 -7.64 15.98
C ASP A 54 21.69 -8.14 15.87
N PHE A 55 21.22 -8.42 14.65
CA PHE A 55 19.84 -8.81 14.40
C PHE A 55 19.58 -10.23 14.94
N ALA A 56 18.74 -10.34 15.97
CA ALA A 56 18.49 -11.59 16.68
C ALA A 56 17.50 -12.52 15.95
N PRO A 57 17.64 -13.85 16.11
CA PRO A 57 16.72 -14.81 15.48
C PRO A 57 15.31 -14.71 16.06
N GLY A 58 14.31 -14.91 15.21
CA GLY A 58 12.89 -14.75 15.51
C GLY A 58 12.40 -13.30 15.53
N THR A 59 13.27 -12.32 15.28
CA THR A 59 12.88 -10.91 15.27
C THR A 59 12.49 -10.43 13.87
N LEU A 60 11.50 -9.54 13.83
CA LEU A 60 11.02 -8.87 12.63
C LEU A 60 11.36 -7.39 12.72
N ALA A 61 12.03 -6.86 11.71
CA ALA A 61 12.35 -5.45 11.56
C ALA A 61 11.55 -4.82 10.42
N GLY A 62 11.29 -3.52 10.51
CA GLY A 62 10.57 -2.73 9.51
C GLY A 62 9.10 -2.48 9.84
N PRO A 63 8.29 -2.06 8.85
CA PRO A 63 8.69 -1.82 7.46
C PRO A 63 9.64 -0.63 7.31
N LEU A 64 10.62 -0.77 6.42
CA LEU A 64 11.50 0.32 5.97
C LEU A 64 10.99 0.85 4.63
N GLU A 65 10.72 2.16 4.56
CA GLU A 65 10.35 2.82 3.32
C GLU A 65 11.58 3.05 2.44
N LEU A 66 11.65 2.32 1.33
CA LEU A 66 12.77 2.39 0.38
C LEU A 66 12.25 2.88 -0.97
N PRO A 67 12.96 3.78 -1.68
CA PRO A 67 12.61 4.10 -3.07
C PRO A 67 12.52 2.83 -3.93
N ALA A 68 11.60 2.77 -4.88
CA ALA A 68 11.57 1.67 -5.84
C ALA A 68 12.92 1.54 -6.57
N GLY A 69 13.41 0.30 -6.72
CA GLY A 69 14.75 0.05 -7.25
C GLY A 69 15.28 -1.34 -6.94
N SER A 70 16.53 -1.56 -7.33
CA SER A 70 17.27 -2.78 -7.05
C SER A 70 18.15 -2.59 -5.82
N TYR A 71 18.07 -3.52 -4.89
CA TYR A 71 18.86 -3.52 -3.65
C TYR A 71 19.63 -4.82 -3.53
N ASP A 72 20.91 -4.73 -3.21
CA ASP A 72 21.72 -5.89 -2.89
C ASP A 72 21.66 -6.14 -1.38
N LEU A 73 21.05 -7.25 -0.99
CA LEU A 73 20.93 -7.69 0.40
C LEU A 73 22.04 -8.70 0.68
N ALA A 74 22.80 -8.45 1.74
CA ALA A 74 23.83 -9.36 2.23
C ALA A 74 23.69 -9.53 3.74
N ILE A 75 23.85 -10.77 4.22
CA ILE A 75 23.75 -11.09 5.63
C ILE A 75 25.08 -11.70 6.06
N THR A 76 25.68 -11.16 7.11
CA THR A 76 26.99 -11.58 7.61
C THR A 76 26.89 -12.13 9.02
N ALA A 77 28.00 -12.71 9.48
CA ALA A 77 28.22 -12.96 10.90
C ALA A 77 28.14 -11.64 11.69
N PRO A 78 27.85 -11.69 13.00
CA PRO A 78 27.85 -10.49 13.83
C PRO A 78 29.29 -9.94 13.93
N ASP A 79 29.42 -8.63 14.09
CA ASP A 79 30.69 -7.90 14.16
C ASP A 79 31.57 -8.07 12.89
N ALA A 80 30.96 -8.34 11.74
CA ALA A 80 31.71 -8.45 10.50
C ALA A 80 32.34 -7.09 10.13
N ALA A 81 33.60 -7.11 9.67
CA ALA A 81 34.29 -5.88 9.28
C ALA A 81 33.62 -5.20 8.07
N ASP A 82 33.02 -5.99 7.16
CA ASP A 82 32.28 -5.55 5.99
C ASP A 82 31.44 -6.71 5.40
N ALA A 83 30.67 -6.40 4.35
CA ALA A 83 29.87 -7.36 3.60
C ALA A 83 30.67 -8.20 2.56
N SER A 84 32.01 -8.30 2.66
CA SER A 84 32.82 -9.02 1.65
C SER A 84 32.74 -10.55 1.76
N ALA A 85 32.33 -11.07 2.92
CA ALA A 85 32.17 -12.50 3.19
C ALA A 85 30.80 -12.80 3.82
N PRO A 86 29.70 -12.63 3.06
CA PRO A 86 28.36 -12.88 3.59
C PRO A 86 28.13 -14.38 3.84
N ILE A 87 27.37 -14.68 4.91
CA ILE A 87 26.81 -16.01 5.17
C ILE A 87 25.69 -16.28 4.17
N ILE A 88 24.89 -15.27 3.86
CA ILE A 88 23.81 -15.34 2.87
C ILE A 88 23.94 -14.16 1.91
N GLY A 89 23.98 -14.47 0.60
CA GLY A 89 23.97 -13.49 -0.47
C GLY A 89 25.33 -13.26 -1.15
N PRO A 90 25.45 -12.17 -1.94
CA PRO A 90 24.45 -11.13 -2.15
C PRO A 90 23.21 -11.65 -2.89
N VAL A 91 22.01 -11.26 -2.42
CA VAL A 91 20.72 -11.50 -3.07
C VAL A 91 20.17 -10.17 -3.55
N THR A 92 19.88 -10.07 -4.84
CA THR A 92 19.32 -8.84 -5.41
C THR A 92 17.80 -8.85 -5.23
N ALA A 93 17.28 -7.93 -4.43
CA ALA A 93 15.85 -7.68 -4.25
C ALA A 93 15.38 -6.56 -5.20
N GLN A 94 14.31 -6.81 -5.95
CA GLN A 94 13.68 -5.81 -6.81
C GLN A 94 12.44 -5.28 -6.09
N LEU A 95 12.47 -3.99 -5.74
CA LEU A 95 11.36 -3.33 -5.06
C LEU A 95 10.61 -2.45 -6.06
N GLU A 96 9.31 -2.69 -6.17
CA GLU A 96 8.39 -1.92 -7.00
C GLU A 96 7.60 -0.91 -6.17
N THR A 97 7.28 0.23 -6.77
CA THR A 97 6.47 1.30 -6.18
C THR A 97 5.16 0.76 -5.57
N GLY A 98 4.88 1.17 -4.33
CA GLY A 98 3.61 0.89 -3.66
C GLY A 98 3.42 -0.58 -3.24
N MET A 99 4.46 -1.40 -3.40
CA MET A 99 4.44 -2.81 -2.99
C MET A 99 5.04 -2.97 -1.59
N ASN A 100 4.51 -3.95 -0.86
CA ASN A 100 5.01 -4.35 0.45
C ASN A 100 5.71 -5.70 0.32
N TYR A 101 6.91 -5.81 0.87
CA TYR A 101 7.76 -7.00 0.80
C TYR A 101 8.22 -7.45 2.17
N THR A 102 8.50 -8.74 2.31
CA THR A 102 9.25 -9.27 3.46
C THR A 102 10.41 -10.12 2.99
N ALA A 103 11.62 -9.66 3.30
CA ALA A 103 12.83 -10.46 3.14
C ALA A 103 12.99 -11.36 4.37
N VAL A 104 13.18 -12.65 4.15
CA VAL A 104 13.33 -13.63 5.22
C VAL A 104 14.68 -14.30 5.07
N ALA A 105 15.52 -14.19 6.09
CA ALA A 105 16.73 -15.00 6.22
C ALA A 105 16.33 -16.32 6.88
N HIS A 106 16.55 -17.48 6.25
CA HIS A 106 16.07 -18.75 6.77
C HIS A 106 16.97 -19.92 6.41
N LEU A 107 16.63 -21.12 6.89
CA LEU A 107 17.28 -22.35 6.45
C LEU A 107 16.50 -22.97 5.29
N ASP A 108 17.20 -23.44 4.27
CA ASP A 108 16.59 -24.27 3.21
C ASP A 108 16.18 -25.65 3.74
N ALA A 109 15.51 -26.46 2.92
CA ALA A 109 15.08 -27.80 3.31
C ALA A 109 16.24 -28.74 3.72
N ALA A 110 17.48 -28.43 3.32
CA ALA A 110 18.69 -29.16 3.69
C ALA A 110 19.40 -28.59 4.93
N GLY A 111 18.91 -27.50 5.52
CA GLY A 111 19.51 -26.85 6.68
C GLY A 111 20.60 -25.81 6.36
N SER A 112 20.77 -25.41 5.10
CA SER A 112 21.73 -24.37 4.71
C SER A 112 21.10 -22.97 4.79
N PRO A 113 21.80 -21.96 5.34
CA PRO A 113 21.30 -20.58 5.37
C PRO A 113 21.06 -20.02 3.96
N THR A 114 19.88 -19.44 3.74
CA THR A 114 19.45 -18.83 2.49
C THR A 114 18.52 -17.64 2.78
N ALA A 115 18.20 -16.84 1.75
CA ALA A 115 17.23 -15.76 1.87
C ALA A 115 16.16 -15.88 0.79
N ALA A 116 14.93 -15.56 1.17
CA ALA A 116 13.78 -15.47 0.28
C ALA A 116 13.17 -14.08 0.38
N LEU A 117 12.68 -13.56 -0.75
CA LEU A 117 11.91 -12.32 -0.80
C LEU A 117 10.47 -12.70 -1.12
N PHE A 118 9.55 -12.28 -0.25
CA PHE A 118 8.12 -12.48 -0.46
C PHE A 118 7.43 -11.15 -0.71
N THR A 119 6.47 -11.16 -1.63
CA THR A 119 5.58 -10.02 -1.88
C THR A 119 4.34 -10.19 -1.02
N ASN A 120 4.00 -9.16 -0.24
CA ASN A 120 2.82 -9.18 0.61
C ASN A 120 1.63 -8.62 -0.17
N ASP A 121 0.53 -9.39 -0.22
CA ASP A 121 -0.72 -8.93 -0.79
C ASP A 121 -1.38 -7.90 0.14
N MET A 122 -1.51 -6.67 -0.35
CA MET A 122 -2.14 -5.54 0.33
C MET A 122 -3.53 -5.21 -0.26
N SER A 123 -4.15 -6.15 -0.98
CA SER A 123 -5.50 -5.98 -1.50
C SER A 123 -6.55 -5.91 -0.40
N GLU A 124 -7.67 -5.23 -0.67
CA GLU A 124 -8.76 -5.07 0.29
C GLU A 124 -9.38 -6.41 0.68
N ILE A 125 -9.65 -6.59 1.97
CA ILE A 125 -10.21 -7.81 2.57
C ILE A 125 -11.71 -7.62 2.80
N GLU A 126 -12.51 -8.63 2.45
CA GLU A 126 -13.96 -8.60 2.67
C GLU A 126 -14.34 -8.33 4.14
N ALA A 127 -15.44 -7.61 4.36
CA ALA A 127 -15.94 -7.33 5.70
C ALA A 127 -16.20 -8.64 6.49
N GLY A 128 -15.75 -8.68 7.74
CA GLY A 128 -15.77 -9.84 8.63
C GLY A 128 -14.70 -10.89 8.37
N LYS A 129 -13.76 -10.66 7.43
CA LYS A 129 -12.69 -11.61 7.09
C LYS A 129 -11.30 -11.09 7.47
N SER A 130 -10.35 -12.01 7.49
CA SER A 130 -8.91 -11.79 7.58
C SER A 130 -8.20 -12.67 6.55
N HIS A 131 -7.05 -12.23 6.04
CA HIS A 131 -6.18 -13.10 5.25
C HIS A 131 -5.16 -13.77 6.17
N LEU A 132 -5.01 -15.08 6.03
CA LEU A 132 -3.97 -15.85 6.68
C LEU A 132 -3.01 -16.38 5.61
N THR A 133 -1.77 -15.92 5.63
CA THR A 133 -0.70 -16.48 4.80
C THR A 133 0.22 -17.31 5.68
N VAL A 134 0.49 -18.55 5.28
CA VAL A 134 1.48 -19.39 5.94
C VAL A 134 2.69 -19.54 5.03
N ARG A 135 3.86 -19.19 5.54
CA ARG A 135 5.16 -19.30 4.87
C ARG A 135 5.96 -20.41 5.53
N HIS A 136 6.30 -21.42 4.75
CA HIS A 136 7.21 -22.47 5.22
C HIS A 136 8.64 -22.08 4.90
N VAL A 137 9.39 -21.65 5.90
CA VAL A 137 10.80 -21.23 5.79
C VAL A 137 11.69 -22.02 6.75
N ALA A 138 11.24 -23.19 7.20
CA ALA A 138 12.02 -24.05 8.09
C ALA A 138 12.74 -25.18 7.32
N ALA A 139 13.89 -25.61 7.83
CA ALA A 139 14.57 -26.83 7.42
C ALA A 139 13.77 -28.04 7.90
N ALA A 140 12.72 -28.35 7.15
CA ALA A 140 11.85 -29.49 7.35
C ALA A 140 11.30 -29.95 5.99
N PRO A 141 10.86 -31.22 5.88
CA PRO A 141 10.06 -31.70 4.76
C PRO A 141 8.75 -30.90 4.58
N ALA A 142 7.93 -31.29 3.61
CA ALA A 142 6.59 -30.74 3.43
C ALA A 142 5.78 -30.83 4.74
N VAL A 143 5.03 -29.77 5.05
CA VAL A 143 4.22 -29.66 6.26
C VAL A 143 2.75 -29.43 5.95
N ASP A 144 1.90 -29.89 6.85
CA ASP A 144 0.47 -29.61 6.85
C ASP A 144 0.17 -28.57 7.95
N VAL A 145 -0.67 -27.59 7.63
CA VAL A 145 -1.14 -26.62 8.61
C VAL A 145 -2.52 -27.05 9.07
N LEU A 146 -2.66 -27.22 10.38
CA LEU A 146 -3.87 -27.66 11.04
C LEU A 146 -4.50 -26.48 11.78
N ALA A 147 -5.78 -26.19 11.52
CA ALA A 147 -6.57 -25.24 12.31
C ALA A 147 -7.71 -26.00 12.99
N GLY A 148 -7.86 -25.84 14.31
CA GLY A 148 -8.86 -26.59 15.08
C GLY A 148 -8.73 -28.12 14.94
N GLY A 149 -7.52 -28.62 14.65
CA GLY A 149 -7.24 -30.04 14.44
C GLY A 149 -7.64 -30.59 13.06
N GLN A 150 -7.98 -29.75 12.08
CA GLN A 150 -8.22 -30.14 10.68
C GLN A 150 -7.18 -29.51 9.75
N PRO A 151 -6.66 -30.25 8.75
CA PRO A 151 -5.70 -29.70 7.81
C PRO A 151 -6.37 -28.69 6.88
N ILE A 152 -5.94 -27.44 6.96
CA ILE A 152 -6.38 -26.35 6.08
C ILE A 152 -5.45 -26.16 4.88
N ILE A 153 -4.17 -26.46 5.06
CA ILE A 153 -3.12 -26.42 4.02
C ILE A 153 -2.41 -27.77 4.08
N GLN A 154 -2.15 -28.39 2.93
CA GLN A 154 -1.50 -29.69 2.84
C GLN A 154 -0.28 -29.64 1.94
N GLY A 155 0.81 -30.25 2.39
CA GLY A 155 2.03 -30.41 1.59
C GLY A 155 2.72 -29.09 1.24
N LEU A 156 2.71 -28.11 2.15
CA LEU A 156 3.44 -26.86 1.95
C LEU A 156 4.94 -27.15 2.05
N GLU A 157 5.71 -26.85 1.00
CA GLU A 157 7.15 -27.07 0.91
C GLU A 157 7.92 -25.77 1.12
N ASN A 158 9.16 -25.83 1.62
CA ASN A 158 10.02 -24.65 1.77
C ASN A 158 10.63 -24.25 0.40
N PRO A 159 10.61 -22.96 -0.03
CA PRO A 159 10.16 -21.76 0.67
C PRO A 159 8.77 -21.24 0.23
N ASN A 160 7.82 -22.12 -0.08
CA ASN A 160 6.52 -21.73 -0.60
C ASN A 160 5.61 -21.15 0.47
N GLU A 161 4.58 -20.44 0.01
CA GLU A 161 3.54 -19.84 0.83
C GLU A 161 2.14 -20.21 0.33
N GLU A 162 1.16 -20.16 1.22
CA GLU A 162 -0.25 -20.30 0.87
C GLU A 162 -1.09 -19.31 1.66
N THR A 163 -1.98 -18.60 0.94
CA THR A 163 -2.88 -17.58 1.48
C THR A 163 -4.31 -18.09 1.46
N LEU A 164 -5.00 -17.95 2.59
CA LEU A 164 -6.38 -18.36 2.77
C LEU A 164 -7.21 -17.23 3.40
N PRO A 165 -8.39 -16.91 2.85
CA PRO A 165 -9.35 -16.05 3.55
C PRO A 165 -10.01 -16.83 4.69
N VAL A 166 -10.02 -16.25 5.88
CA VAL A 166 -10.58 -16.86 7.10
C VAL A 166 -11.52 -15.89 7.80
N ASP A 167 -12.46 -16.42 8.58
CA ASP A 167 -13.32 -15.59 9.43
C ASP A 167 -12.49 -14.89 10.49
N ALA A 168 -12.78 -13.61 10.73
CA ALA A 168 -12.11 -12.85 11.78
C ALA A 168 -12.41 -13.46 13.16
N GLY A 169 -11.37 -13.61 13.98
CA GLY A 169 -11.46 -14.22 15.31
C GLY A 169 -10.16 -14.87 15.76
N THR A 170 -10.21 -15.55 16.90
CA THR A 170 -9.08 -16.34 17.40
C THR A 170 -9.12 -17.75 16.82
N VAL A 171 -8.06 -18.14 16.13
CA VAL A 171 -7.89 -19.49 15.56
C VAL A 171 -6.69 -20.15 16.22
N SER A 172 -6.89 -21.36 16.75
CA SER A 172 -5.78 -22.18 17.23
C SER A 172 -5.21 -22.99 16.07
N ALA A 173 -3.97 -22.68 15.70
CA ALA A 173 -3.26 -23.29 14.58
C ALA A 173 -2.05 -24.10 15.06
N SER A 174 -1.71 -25.15 14.32
CA SER A 174 -0.52 -25.97 14.53
C SER A 174 0.03 -26.42 13.19
N VAL A 175 1.33 -26.70 13.13
CA VAL A 175 1.99 -27.25 11.94
C VAL A 175 2.39 -28.68 12.26
N ALA A 176 2.08 -29.61 11.38
CA ALA A 176 2.46 -31.02 11.46
C ALA A 176 3.27 -31.44 10.23
N ALA A 177 4.00 -32.55 10.32
CA ALA A 177 4.62 -33.12 9.13
C ALA A 177 3.53 -33.60 8.16
N ALA A 178 3.78 -33.48 6.84
CA ALA A 178 2.79 -33.84 5.83
C ALA A 178 2.23 -35.26 6.01
N GLY A 179 0.91 -35.39 6.01
CA GLY A 179 0.20 -36.65 6.21
C GLY A 179 0.11 -37.13 7.66
N THR A 180 0.54 -36.32 8.62
CA THR A 180 0.43 -36.59 10.06
C THR A 180 -0.42 -35.53 10.77
N THR A 181 -0.90 -35.87 11.96
CA THR A 181 -1.62 -34.92 12.83
C THR A 181 -0.83 -34.57 14.09
N ASP A 182 0.41 -35.06 14.19
CA ASP A 182 1.27 -34.81 15.35
C ASP A 182 1.92 -33.43 15.16
N PRO A 183 1.59 -32.45 16.02
CA PRO A 183 2.07 -31.09 15.84
C PRO A 183 3.58 -31.01 16.11
N VAL A 184 4.33 -30.50 15.14
CA VAL A 184 5.75 -30.15 15.25
C VAL A 184 5.95 -28.70 15.71
N ILE A 185 4.96 -27.83 15.43
CA ILE A 185 4.88 -26.45 15.93
C ILE A 185 3.46 -26.22 16.45
N GLY A 186 3.34 -25.66 17.65
CA GLY A 186 2.06 -25.27 18.25
C GLY A 186 1.48 -26.30 19.24
N PRO A 187 0.24 -26.09 19.71
CA PRO A 187 -0.73 -25.10 19.22
C PRO A 187 -0.35 -23.65 19.53
N ALA A 188 -0.58 -22.76 18.58
CA ALA A 188 -0.44 -21.32 18.73
C ALA A 188 -1.78 -20.65 18.45
N ASP A 189 -2.20 -19.78 19.37
CA ASP A 189 -3.44 -19.02 19.21
C ASP A 189 -3.14 -17.76 18.40
N LEU A 190 -3.72 -17.69 17.20
CA LEU A 190 -3.59 -16.57 16.29
C LEU A 190 -4.81 -15.66 16.44
N ASN A 191 -4.57 -14.37 16.71
CA ASN A 191 -5.62 -13.37 16.76
C ASN A 191 -5.79 -12.71 15.39
N LEU A 192 -6.77 -13.17 14.61
CA LEU A 192 -7.01 -12.73 13.25
C LEU A 192 -8.08 -11.64 13.25
N ALA A 193 -7.65 -10.39 13.45
CA ALA A 193 -8.57 -9.26 13.43
C ALA A 193 -9.15 -9.02 12.03
N GLU A 194 -10.37 -8.49 11.97
CA GLU A 194 -11.02 -8.14 10.69
C GLU A 194 -10.17 -7.12 9.91
N GLY A 195 -10.08 -7.29 8.59
CA GLY A 195 -9.33 -6.37 7.73
C GLY A 195 -7.80 -6.47 7.87
N THR A 196 -7.30 -7.49 8.58
CA THR A 196 -5.86 -7.73 8.73
C THR A 196 -5.38 -8.90 7.90
N HIS A 197 -4.15 -8.79 7.39
CA HIS A 197 -3.42 -9.88 6.76
C HIS A 197 -2.36 -10.39 7.74
N ASN A 198 -2.57 -11.58 8.27
CA ASN A 198 -1.68 -12.24 9.21
C ASN A 198 -0.79 -13.22 8.44
N ILE A 199 0.50 -12.96 8.47
CA ILE A 199 1.52 -13.79 7.84
C ILE A 199 2.25 -14.55 8.93
N VAL A 200 2.18 -15.88 8.85
CA VAL A 200 2.73 -16.81 9.82
C VAL A 200 3.92 -17.51 9.21
N TYR A 201 5.07 -17.39 9.85
CA TYR A 201 6.33 -17.96 9.41
C TYR A 201 6.69 -19.16 10.28
N ALA A 202 6.74 -20.34 9.68
CA ALA A 202 7.34 -21.51 10.31
C ALA A 202 8.85 -21.50 9.98
N TRP A 203 9.71 -21.32 10.97
CA TRP A 203 11.16 -21.19 10.79
C TRP A 203 11.94 -22.09 11.75
N GLY A 204 13.21 -22.30 11.46
CA GLY A 204 14.10 -23.17 12.25
C GLY A 204 14.39 -24.51 11.58
N SER A 205 14.77 -25.52 12.36
CA SER A 205 15.13 -26.87 11.88
C SER A 205 14.37 -27.95 12.62
N LEU A 206 13.76 -28.86 11.87
CA LEU A 206 13.10 -30.05 12.42
C LEU A 206 14.12 -31.04 12.98
N GLU A 207 15.25 -31.24 12.30
CA GLU A 207 16.30 -32.16 12.75
C GLU A 207 16.95 -31.71 14.05
N THR A 208 17.15 -30.40 14.21
CA THR A 208 17.73 -29.80 15.42
C THR A 208 16.69 -29.63 16.53
N GLY A 209 15.39 -29.67 16.21
CA GLY A 209 14.30 -29.50 17.16
C GLY A 209 14.12 -28.07 17.67
N ASN A 210 14.52 -27.07 16.87
CA ASN A 210 14.43 -25.64 17.20
C ASN A 210 13.40 -24.90 16.33
N LEU A 211 12.39 -25.62 15.84
CA LEU A 211 11.28 -25.03 15.10
C LEU A 211 10.53 -24.00 15.95
N GLN A 212 10.27 -22.84 15.36
CA GLN A 212 9.60 -21.72 16.00
C GLN A 212 8.63 -21.04 15.03
N LEU A 213 7.77 -20.21 15.60
CA LEU A 213 6.77 -19.44 14.89
C LEU A 213 7.10 -17.95 15.01
N ALA A 214 7.03 -17.22 13.90
CA ALA A 214 6.94 -15.77 13.90
C ALA A 214 5.63 -15.35 13.23
N VAL A 215 5.03 -14.27 13.69
CA VAL A 215 3.77 -13.73 13.13
C VAL A 215 3.98 -12.26 12.82
N GLN A 216 3.62 -11.88 11.60
CA GLN A 216 3.54 -10.51 11.14
C GLN A 216 2.09 -10.19 10.84
N THR A 217 1.58 -9.10 11.40
CA THR A 217 0.23 -8.60 11.11
C THR A 217 0.36 -7.33 10.30
N LEU A 218 -0.25 -7.33 9.12
CA LEU A 218 -0.40 -6.17 8.26
C LEU A 218 -1.84 -5.67 8.39
N GLU A 219 -2.01 -4.37 8.58
CA GLU A 219 -3.30 -3.71 8.82
C GLU A 219 -3.65 -2.75 7.67
N GLY A 220 -4.86 -2.16 7.69
CA GLY A 220 -5.27 -1.14 6.72
C GLY A 220 -5.86 -1.70 5.43
N MET A 221 -6.26 -2.98 5.42
CA MET A 221 -6.94 -3.63 4.30
C MET A 221 -8.45 -3.74 4.52
N GLU A 222 -9.00 -3.06 5.53
CA GLU A 222 -10.43 -3.01 5.78
C GLU A 222 -11.23 -2.33 4.65
N GLN A 223 -12.38 -2.91 4.32
CA GLN A 223 -13.35 -2.28 3.44
C GLN A 223 -13.98 -1.06 4.14
N ALA A 224 -14.09 0.06 3.42
CA ALA A 224 -14.85 1.21 3.90
C ALA A 224 -16.32 0.80 4.15
N PRO A 225 -16.96 1.27 5.23
CA PRO A 225 -18.35 0.90 5.51
C PRO A 225 -19.24 1.30 4.34
N GLY A 226 -20.04 0.33 3.86
CA GLY A 226 -21.00 0.57 2.79
C GLY A 226 -21.91 1.75 3.15
N ALA A 227 -22.07 2.69 2.23
CA ALA A 227 -22.92 3.86 2.45
C ALA A 227 -24.34 3.40 2.84
N VAL A 228 -24.77 3.73 4.06
CA VAL A 228 -26.14 3.48 4.48
C VAL A 228 -27.07 4.39 3.64
N PRO A 229 -28.09 3.85 2.96
CA PRO A 229 -29.06 4.69 2.27
C PRO A 229 -29.77 5.60 3.28
N GLY A 230 -29.34 6.85 3.36
CA GLY A 230 -30.07 7.89 4.08
C GLY A 230 -31.43 8.03 3.40
N GLY A 231 -32.50 7.63 4.09
CA GLY A 231 -33.85 7.70 3.55
C GLY A 231 -34.15 9.12 3.07
N GLN A 232 -34.34 9.28 1.76
CA GLN A 232 -34.95 10.49 1.21
C GLN A 232 -36.45 10.45 1.57
N SER A 233 -36.78 10.80 2.81
CA SER A 233 -38.16 11.04 3.19
C SER A 233 -38.65 12.29 2.46
N GLY A 234 -39.53 12.07 1.49
CA GLY A 234 -40.15 13.03 0.58
C GLY A 234 -40.24 14.47 1.06
N LEU A 235 -39.40 15.33 0.47
CA LEU A 235 -39.69 16.76 0.39
C LEU A 235 -40.78 16.97 -0.68
N ALA A 236 -42.00 17.05 -0.16
CA ALA A 236 -43.17 17.77 -0.69
C ALA A 236 -43.25 17.92 -2.21
N ALA A 237 -44.07 17.06 -2.83
CA ALA A 237 -44.84 17.47 -4.00
C ALA A 237 -45.71 18.68 -3.58
N GLN A 238 -45.23 19.89 -3.84
CA GLN A 238 -46.09 21.06 -3.77
C GLN A 238 -46.94 21.08 -5.04
N GLU A 239 -48.11 20.43 -4.96
CA GLU A 239 -49.20 20.67 -5.89
C GLU A 239 -49.51 22.18 -5.88
N GLN A 240 -49.17 22.86 -6.96
CA GLN A 240 -49.52 24.26 -7.16
C GLN A 240 -50.80 24.32 -8.01
N SER A 241 -51.95 24.03 -7.38
CA SER A 241 -53.26 24.42 -7.91
C SER A 241 -53.62 25.82 -7.38
N THR A 242 -53.43 26.80 -8.26
CA THR A 242 -54.17 28.07 -8.41
C THR A 242 -55.02 28.56 -7.22
N LEU A 243 -54.60 29.63 -6.54
CA LEU A 243 -55.49 30.73 -6.13
C LEU A 243 -54.67 32.01 -5.88
N LEU A 244 -55.22 33.12 -6.37
CA LEU A 244 -54.59 34.44 -6.48
C LEU A 244 -54.21 35.05 -5.12
N SER A 245 -53.02 35.64 -5.03
CA SER A 245 -52.87 36.96 -4.40
C SER A 245 -51.68 37.72 -4.98
N THR A 246 -51.96 38.94 -5.39
CA THR A 246 -51.08 39.94 -6.02
C THR A 246 -50.11 40.56 -5.02
N GLY A 247 -48.87 40.84 -5.43
CA GLY A 247 -47.95 41.67 -4.62
C GLY A 247 -46.52 41.84 -5.16
N LEU A 248 -46.38 42.76 -6.12
CA LEU A 248 -45.19 43.56 -6.51
C LEU A 248 -43.75 43.16 -6.09
N ALA A 249 -42.93 43.05 -7.13
CA ALA A 249 -41.74 43.86 -7.42
C ALA A 249 -40.32 43.30 -7.16
N ALA A 250 -39.66 43.11 -8.31
CA ALA A 250 -38.33 43.57 -8.66
C ALA A 250 -37.12 42.69 -8.29
N GLY A 251 -36.52 42.11 -9.35
CA GLY A 251 -35.07 42.13 -9.48
C GLY A 251 -34.42 40.84 -9.99
N GLY A 252 -34.44 40.63 -11.31
CA GLY A 252 -33.29 40.05 -12.01
C GLY A 252 -33.31 38.55 -12.30
N ALA A 253 -33.99 38.15 -13.38
CA ALA A 253 -33.64 36.94 -14.13
C ALA A 253 -34.12 37.07 -15.57
N LEU A 254 -33.22 37.00 -16.55
CA LEU A 254 -33.44 36.45 -17.89
C LEU A 254 -32.04 36.05 -18.39
N GLY A 255 -31.68 34.78 -18.59
CA GLY A 255 -32.50 33.68 -19.10
C GLY A 255 -32.17 33.47 -20.57
N LEU A 256 -31.10 32.73 -20.85
CA LEU A 256 -30.77 32.22 -22.18
C LEU A 256 -31.73 31.07 -22.50
N ILE A 257 -32.73 31.33 -23.33
CA ILE A 257 -33.56 30.31 -24.00
C ILE A 257 -33.70 30.72 -25.45
N GLY A 258 -33.52 29.78 -26.38
CA GLY A 258 -33.97 30.00 -27.75
C GLY A 258 -33.40 29.03 -28.77
N VAL A 259 -33.93 27.82 -28.78
CA VAL A 259 -33.70 26.76 -29.77
C VAL A 259 -34.08 27.22 -31.20
N ALA A 260 -33.35 26.63 -32.16
CA ALA A 260 -33.46 26.68 -33.61
C ALA A 260 -34.89 26.72 -34.20
N ILE A 261 -35.01 27.38 -35.38
CA ILE A 261 -35.67 26.87 -36.58
C ILE A 261 -35.15 27.64 -37.80
N ALA A 262 -34.90 26.87 -38.85
CA ALA A 262 -34.28 27.26 -40.10
C ALA A 262 -35.22 28.02 -41.06
N ALA A 263 -34.57 28.48 -42.15
CA ALA A 263 -35.12 28.70 -43.48
C ALA A 263 -35.55 30.14 -43.84
N GLN A 264 -34.59 30.78 -44.49
CA GLN A 264 -34.70 31.31 -45.86
C GLN A 264 -35.45 32.62 -46.12
N ARG A 265 -34.82 33.36 -47.05
CA ARG A 265 -35.38 34.30 -48.02
C ARG A 265 -35.36 35.80 -47.67
N THR A 266 -34.24 36.38 -48.10
CA THR A 266 -34.17 37.41 -49.16
C THR A 266 -34.84 38.77 -48.98
N ILE A 267 -34.03 39.79 -49.31
CA ILE A 267 -34.36 40.96 -50.14
C ILE A 267 -34.96 42.18 -49.41
N SER A 268 -34.03 43.07 -49.08
CA SER A 268 -33.90 44.42 -49.67
C SER A 268 -34.55 45.64 -49.02
N SER A 269 -33.76 46.71 -49.16
CA SER A 269 -34.12 48.10 -49.35
C SER A 269 -34.40 48.96 -48.11
N ARG A 270 -33.33 49.68 -47.73
CA ARG A 270 -33.40 51.03 -47.17
C ARG A 270 -33.99 51.99 -48.22
N ARG A 271 -34.96 52.82 -47.82
CA ARG A 271 -35.19 54.18 -48.33
C ARG A 271 -35.54 55.04 -47.10
N GLN A 272 -34.61 55.90 -46.65
CA GLN A 272 -34.53 57.33 -47.00
C GLN A 272 -35.87 58.05 -46.71
N PHE A 273 -36.05 58.68 -45.55
CA PHE A 273 -35.57 60.02 -45.17
C PHE A 273 -35.79 61.08 -46.26
N ALA A 274 -36.86 61.86 -46.11
CA ALA A 274 -37.02 63.26 -46.50
C ALA A 274 -38.39 63.73 -45.96
N GLN A 275 -38.39 64.56 -44.91
CA GLN A 275 -38.51 66.03 -45.02
C GLN A 275 -39.91 66.50 -45.41
N ASP A 276 -40.58 67.19 -44.49
CA ASP A 276 -41.03 68.57 -44.74
C ASP A 276 -41.43 69.22 -43.40
N ARG A 277 -40.71 70.29 -43.00
CA ARG A 277 -41.13 71.70 -43.10
C ARG A 277 -42.41 71.99 -42.30
N GLN A 278 -42.24 72.48 -41.07
CA GLN A 278 -42.35 73.91 -40.74
C GLN A 278 -43.62 74.59 -41.28
N ARG A 279 -44.56 74.84 -40.36
CA ARG A 279 -45.06 76.18 -40.08
C ARG A 279 -45.19 76.36 -38.58
#